data_AF-A0A7W4V2R1-F1
#
_entry.id   AF-A0A7W4V2R1-F1
#
_cell.length_a   1.000
_cell.length_b   1.000
_cell.length_c   1.000
_cell.angle_alpha   90.00
_cell.angle_beta   90.00
_cell.angle_gamma   90.00
#
_symmetry.space_group_name_H-M   'P 1'
#
loop_
_entity.id
_entity.type
_entity.pdbx_description
1 polymer ?
#
loop_
_entity_poly.entity_id
_entity_poly.type
_entity_poly.pdbx_seq_one_letter_code
_entity_poly.pdbx_strand_id
1 'polypeptide(L)'
;MDEHRETADLALELSTGTGKTPPGLLIGEWVRRKGEGPVLYASPTTQLATRVASAAKREGIPVALLTGRHDDWGSSEELAVHSGEAIGVIAHSSIFNSRPYVPIPRLLIFDEAYAGEQFVGNKHRVDIRRSEDEAAYVAVLEALKPFLSGLQLQQLEDTTGPGSHHAVRLLVPAVEPAVMAVLDATLAKLGNPLKYDHAIMRAGFDSSLVYLSCGGIQIRPIIPPTSDNKVFAQARQRIYLFAILGVSGESK
;
A
#
# COMPACT_ATOMS: atom_id res chain seq x y z
N MET A 1 27.12 -14.97 9.46
CA MET A 1 26.01 -14.58 8.56
C MET A 1 25.43 -15.81 7.81
N ASP A 2 25.52 -17.02 8.39
CA ASP A 2 25.03 -18.26 7.76
C ASP A 2 23.75 -18.81 8.38
N GLU A 3 23.34 -18.38 9.58
CA GLU A 3 22.23 -19.00 10.32
C GLU A 3 20.81 -18.60 9.86
N HIS A 4 20.64 -17.62 8.95
CA HIS A 4 19.31 -17.13 8.56
C HIS A 4 19.10 -16.98 7.04
N ARG A 5 19.84 -17.75 6.22
CA ARG A 5 19.77 -17.65 4.74
C ARG A 5 18.44 -18.13 4.15
N GLU A 6 17.77 -19.05 4.85
CA GLU A 6 16.48 -19.63 4.42
C GLU A 6 15.30 -19.15 5.29
N THR A 7 15.54 -18.24 6.24
CA THR A 7 14.46 -17.64 7.02
C THR A 7 13.64 -16.73 6.09
N ALA A 8 12.36 -17.05 5.92
CA ALA A 8 11.48 -16.35 4.99
C ALA A 8 11.28 -14.87 5.35
N ASP A 9 11.29 -14.54 6.65
CA ASP A 9 11.06 -13.19 7.16
C ASP A 9 12.16 -12.82 8.18
N LEU A 10 12.90 -11.74 7.91
CA LEU A 10 13.97 -11.27 8.77
C LEU A 10 13.81 -9.77 9.06
N ALA A 11 13.72 -9.41 10.33
CA ALA A 11 13.78 -8.03 10.77
C ALA A 11 15.23 -7.65 11.10
N LEU A 12 15.72 -6.54 10.53
CA LEU A 12 17.02 -5.96 10.83
C LEU A 12 16.84 -4.59 11.48
N GLU A 13 17.38 -4.47 12.68
CA GLU A 13 17.41 -3.21 13.42
C GLU A 13 18.72 -2.49 13.15
N LEU A 14 18.64 -1.24 12.68
CA LEU A 14 19.79 -0.42 12.30
C LEU A 14 19.78 0.90 13.07
N SER A 15 20.94 1.29 13.63
CA SER A 15 21.08 2.57 14.32
C SER A 15 20.95 3.74 13.35
N THR A 16 20.21 4.77 13.74
CA THR A 16 19.78 5.90 12.89
C THR A 16 20.91 6.83 12.42
N GLY A 17 22.15 6.63 12.88
CA GLY A 17 23.24 7.58 12.71
C GLY A 17 23.90 7.62 11.32
N THR A 18 23.75 6.58 10.49
CA THR A 18 24.50 6.46 9.22
C THR A 18 23.66 6.12 7.98
N GLY A 19 22.33 6.09 8.12
CA GLY A 19 21.40 5.75 7.04
C GLY A 19 21.28 4.24 6.84
N LYS A 20 20.04 3.73 6.76
CA LYS A 20 19.75 2.29 6.58
C LYS A 20 19.92 1.81 5.14
N THR A 21 19.87 2.76 4.22
CA THR A 21 19.89 2.50 2.79
C THR A 21 21.15 1.74 2.34
N PRO A 22 22.38 2.11 2.78
CA PRO A 22 23.58 1.36 2.37
C PRO A 22 23.60 -0.09 2.85
N PRO A 23 23.31 -0.44 4.13
CA PRO A 23 23.20 -1.84 4.54
C PRO A 23 22.18 -2.64 3.72
N GLY A 24 20.98 -2.08 3.47
CA GLY A 24 19.96 -2.75 2.68
C GLY A 24 20.39 -2.97 1.22
N LEU A 25 21.00 -1.97 0.58
CA LEU A 25 21.53 -2.10 -0.78
C LEU A 25 22.66 -3.13 -0.88
N LEU A 26 23.55 -3.20 0.12
CA LEU A 26 24.64 -4.18 0.15
C LEU A 26 24.12 -5.60 0.30
N ILE A 27 23.11 -5.82 1.15
CA ILE A 27 22.45 -7.13 1.28
C ILE A 27 21.79 -7.51 -0.05
N GLY A 28 21.08 -6.57 -0.67
CA GLY A 28 20.46 -6.76 -1.98
C GLY A 28 21.48 -7.15 -3.05
N GLU A 29 22.58 -6.41 -3.13
CA GLU A 29 23.66 -6.67 -4.09
C GLU A 29 24.34 -8.02 -3.84
N TRP A 30 24.54 -8.41 -2.58
CA TRP A 30 25.08 -9.72 -2.24
C TRP A 30 24.19 -10.86 -2.70
N VAL A 31 22.86 -10.75 -2.54
CA VAL A 31 21.92 -11.75 -3.07
C VAL A 31 21.89 -11.72 -4.59
N ARG A 32 21.86 -10.52 -5.20
CA ARG A 32 21.84 -10.36 -6.65
C ARG A 32 23.04 -11.04 -7.32
N ARG A 33 24.24 -10.88 -6.76
CA ARG A 33 25.49 -11.50 -7.27
C ARG A 33 25.50 -13.02 -7.23
N LYS A 34 24.62 -13.65 -6.44
CA LYS A 34 24.47 -15.10 -6.44
C LYS A 34 23.63 -15.63 -7.61
N GLY A 35 22.91 -14.75 -8.32
CA GLY A 35 22.11 -15.13 -9.48
C GLY A 35 20.91 -16.02 -9.15
N GLU A 36 20.39 -15.93 -7.92
CA GLU A 36 19.26 -16.77 -7.47
C GLU A 36 17.86 -16.18 -7.81
N GLY A 37 17.83 -15.09 -8.58
CA GLY A 37 16.62 -14.42 -9.05
C GLY A 37 16.57 -12.92 -8.73
N PRO A 38 15.45 -12.26 -9.05
CA PRO A 38 15.30 -10.81 -8.89
C PRO A 38 15.40 -10.34 -7.44
N VAL A 39 15.95 -9.14 -7.24
CA VAL A 39 15.99 -8.47 -5.93
C VAL A 39 15.24 -7.15 -6.03
N LEU A 40 14.30 -6.93 -5.10
CA LEU A 40 13.53 -5.69 -5.02
C LEU A 40 13.84 -4.96 -3.71
N TYR A 41 14.14 -3.66 -3.82
CA TYR A 41 14.25 -2.73 -2.70
C TYR A 41 13.04 -1.80 -2.70
N ALA A 42 12.17 -1.96 -1.72
CA ALA A 42 10.91 -1.24 -1.61
C ALA A 42 11.05 -0.09 -0.59
N SER A 43 10.87 1.13 -1.06
CA SER A 43 10.85 2.35 -0.25
C SER A 43 9.42 2.83 0.03
N PRO A 44 9.18 3.60 1.10
CA PRO A 44 7.83 4.08 1.44
C PRO A 44 7.19 4.96 0.37
N THR A 45 7.98 5.77 -0.34
CA THR A 45 7.50 6.70 -1.38
C THR A 45 8.37 6.64 -2.62
N THR A 46 7.83 7.10 -3.75
CA THR A 46 8.59 7.24 -5.02
C THR A 46 9.77 8.21 -4.86
N GLN A 47 9.60 9.30 -4.11
CA GLN A 47 10.68 10.26 -3.82
C GLN A 47 11.82 9.61 -3.04
N LEU A 48 11.51 8.77 -2.05
CA LEU A 48 12.51 8.00 -1.31
C LEU A 48 13.19 6.98 -2.22
N ALA A 49 12.44 6.24 -3.03
CA ALA A 49 12.98 5.29 -4.01
C ALA A 49 13.98 5.98 -4.97
N THR A 50 13.67 7.17 -5.47
CA THR A 50 14.60 7.96 -6.29
C THR A 50 15.90 8.27 -5.54
N ARG A 51 15.82 8.68 -4.27
CA ARG A 51 17.01 8.95 -3.44
C ARG A 51 17.85 7.69 -3.22
N VAL A 52 17.21 6.54 -2.97
CA VAL A 52 17.89 5.25 -2.83
C VAL A 52 18.61 4.88 -4.12
N ALA A 53 17.95 5.00 -5.27
CA ALA A 53 18.54 4.70 -6.57
C ALA A 53 19.74 5.61 -6.87
N SER A 54 19.64 6.91 -6.58
CA SER A 54 20.77 7.84 -6.72
C SER A 54 21.94 7.48 -5.80
N ALA A 55 21.68 7.06 -4.56
CA ALA A 55 22.72 6.62 -3.64
C ALA A 55 23.41 5.36 -4.15
N ALA A 56 22.66 4.34 -4.56
CA ALA A 56 23.21 3.10 -5.11
C ALA A 56 24.09 3.33 -6.35
N LYS A 57 23.67 4.22 -7.26
CA LYS A 57 24.46 4.60 -8.44
C LYS A 57 25.80 5.23 -8.07
N ARG A 58 25.86 6.06 -7.01
CA ARG A 58 27.14 6.63 -6.52
C ARG A 58 28.08 5.57 -5.96
N GLU A 59 27.53 4.53 -5.33
CA GLU A 59 28.30 3.41 -4.79
C GLU A 59 28.61 2.31 -5.83
N GLY A 60 28.25 2.52 -7.10
CA GLY A 60 28.49 1.56 -8.18
C GLY A 60 27.64 0.29 -8.10
N ILE A 61 26.53 0.31 -7.35
CA ILE A 61 25.59 -0.81 -7.25
C ILE A 61 24.60 -0.74 -8.43
N PRO A 62 24.48 -1.80 -9.26
CA PRO A 62 23.53 -1.83 -10.38
C PRO A 62 22.10 -1.77 -9.88
N VAL A 63 21.38 -0.69 -10.22
CA VAL A 63 19.98 -0.48 -9.85
C VAL A 63 19.16 0.07 -11.01
N ALA A 64 17.88 -0.28 -11.03
CA ALA A 64 16.87 0.23 -11.94
C ALA A 64 15.70 0.79 -11.12
N LEU A 65 15.24 2.00 -11.45
CA LEU A 65 14.18 2.69 -10.70
C LEU A 65 12.83 2.43 -11.37
N LEU A 66 12.03 1.50 -10.83
CA LEU A 66 10.72 1.16 -11.37
C LEU A 66 9.63 1.85 -10.53
N THR A 67 9.43 3.14 -10.80
CA THR A 67 8.42 3.96 -10.11
C THR A 67 7.47 4.61 -11.12
N GLY A 68 6.27 5.01 -10.69
CA GLY A 68 5.25 5.55 -11.59
C GLY A 68 4.44 4.45 -12.29
N ARG A 69 3.93 4.74 -13.49
CA ARG A 69 3.16 3.77 -14.28
C ARG A 69 4.12 2.79 -14.94
N HIS A 70 3.74 1.51 -14.98
CA HIS A 70 4.55 0.48 -15.63
C HIS A 70 4.80 0.74 -17.12
N ASP A 71 3.85 1.38 -17.82
CA ASP A 71 3.99 1.78 -19.23
C ASP A 71 5.13 2.79 -19.47
N ASP A 72 5.54 3.53 -18.42
CA ASP A 72 6.57 4.56 -18.50
C ASP A 72 7.97 4.03 -18.11
N TRP A 73 8.08 2.76 -17.73
CA TRP A 73 9.36 2.16 -17.33
C TRP A 73 10.25 1.92 -18.55
N GLY A 74 11.56 2.14 -18.40
CA GLY A 74 12.52 1.82 -19.45
C GLY A 74 12.58 0.30 -19.65
N SER A 75 12.33 -0.19 -20.87
CA SER A 75 12.32 -1.64 -21.14
C SER A 75 13.64 -2.34 -20.79
N SER A 76 14.77 -1.64 -20.90
CA SER A 76 16.08 -2.16 -20.48
C SER A 76 16.22 -2.25 -18.95
N GLU A 77 15.66 -1.28 -18.22
CA GLU A 77 15.65 -1.27 -16.75
C GLU A 77 14.76 -2.38 -16.21
N GLU A 78 13.57 -2.56 -16.79
CA GLU A 78 12.67 -3.65 -16.46
C GLU A 78 13.35 -5.01 -16.70
N LEU A 79 13.90 -5.22 -17.91
CA LEU A 79 14.60 -6.45 -18.25
C LEU A 79 15.75 -6.76 -17.28
N ALA A 80 16.56 -5.75 -16.92
CA ALA A 80 17.68 -5.91 -15.99
C ALA A 80 17.22 -6.34 -14.58
N VAL A 81 16.06 -5.88 -14.11
CA VAL A 81 15.50 -6.34 -12.83
C VAL A 81 14.97 -7.76 -12.96
N HIS A 82 14.24 -8.06 -14.03
CA HIS A 82 13.69 -9.39 -14.28
C HIS A 82 14.78 -10.47 -14.45
N SER A 83 15.93 -10.13 -15.06
CA SER A 83 17.06 -11.05 -15.22
C SER A 83 17.98 -11.10 -13.99
N GLY A 84 17.78 -10.24 -12.98
CA GLY A 84 18.66 -10.14 -11.81
C GLY A 84 19.99 -9.42 -12.08
N GLU A 85 20.12 -8.73 -13.20
CA GLU A 85 21.29 -7.89 -13.53
C GLU A 85 21.34 -6.59 -12.71
N ALA A 86 20.18 -6.08 -12.27
CA ALA A 86 20.06 -4.90 -11.41
C ALA A 86 19.08 -5.13 -10.27
N ILE A 87 19.26 -4.41 -9.16
CA ILE A 87 18.25 -4.35 -8.08
C ILE A 87 17.12 -3.43 -8.54
N GLY A 88 15.88 -3.90 -8.46
CA GLY A 88 14.70 -3.07 -8.71
C GLY A 88 14.40 -2.20 -7.50
N VAL A 89 14.59 -0.88 -7.63
CA VAL A 89 14.24 0.09 -6.59
C VAL A 89 12.84 0.61 -6.87
N ILE A 90 11.91 0.36 -5.94
CA ILE A 90 10.47 0.58 -6.13
C ILE A 90 9.85 1.29 -4.93
N ALA A 91 8.68 1.87 -5.11
CA ALA A 91 7.85 2.28 -3.98
C ALA A 91 6.98 1.11 -3.47
N HIS A 92 6.57 1.13 -2.19
CA HIS A 92 5.62 0.16 -1.62
C HIS A 92 4.33 0.04 -2.46
N SER A 93 3.91 1.14 -3.12
CA SER A 93 2.78 1.16 -4.06
C SER A 93 2.88 0.19 -5.21
N SER A 94 4.10 -0.14 -5.63
CA SER A 94 4.36 -1.01 -6.78
C SER A 94 4.13 -2.48 -6.41
N ILE A 95 4.19 -2.79 -5.11
CA ILE A 95 3.87 -4.09 -4.54
C ILE A 95 2.39 -4.13 -4.16
N PHE A 96 1.93 -3.20 -3.31
CA PHE A 96 0.56 -3.22 -2.80
C PHE A 96 -0.38 -2.40 -3.71
N ASN A 97 -0.74 -3.01 -4.84
CA ASN A 97 -1.79 -2.54 -5.75
C ASN A 97 -2.54 -3.75 -6.35
N SER A 98 -3.54 -3.50 -7.19
CA SER A 98 -4.44 -4.55 -7.73
C SER A 98 -3.75 -5.48 -8.71
N ARG A 99 -2.69 -5.02 -9.38
CA ARG A 99 -1.94 -5.80 -10.36
C ARG A 99 -0.47 -5.37 -10.36
N PRO A 100 0.35 -5.91 -9.44
CA PRO A 100 1.77 -5.61 -9.40
C PRO A 100 2.45 -6.10 -10.68
N TYR A 101 3.21 -5.23 -11.35
CA TYR A 101 3.95 -5.55 -12.58
C TYR A 101 5.42 -5.93 -12.33
N VAL A 102 5.90 -5.77 -11.09
CA VAL A 102 7.26 -6.17 -10.70
C VAL A 102 7.38 -7.70 -10.64
N PRO A 103 8.58 -8.27 -10.86
CA PRO A 103 8.77 -9.72 -10.80
C PRO A 103 8.56 -10.26 -9.38
N ILE A 104 8.26 -11.56 -9.28
CA ILE A 104 8.32 -12.28 -8.00
C ILE A 104 9.79 -12.35 -7.58
N PRO A 105 10.18 -11.72 -6.46
CA PRO A 105 11.58 -11.60 -6.11
C PRO A 105 12.11 -12.81 -5.33
N ARG A 106 13.39 -13.09 -5.51
CA ARG A 106 14.16 -13.95 -4.60
C ARG A 106 14.31 -13.29 -3.22
N LEU A 107 14.53 -11.97 -3.22
CA LEU A 107 14.66 -11.15 -2.03
C LEU A 107 13.87 -9.85 -2.18
N LEU A 108 13.01 -9.59 -1.21
CA LEU A 108 12.27 -8.34 -1.08
C LEU A 108 12.73 -7.60 0.19
N ILE A 109 13.29 -6.40 0.04
CA ILE A 109 13.74 -5.56 1.15
C ILE A 109 12.72 -4.44 1.35
N PHE A 110 12.16 -4.33 2.55
CA PHE A 110 11.29 -3.24 2.97
C PHE A 110 12.08 -2.22 3.79
N ASP A 111 12.27 -1.03 3.23
CA ASP A 111 12.82 0.11 3.97
C ASP A 111 11.71 0.80 4.76
N GLU A 112 11.99 1.09 6.04
CA GLU A 112 11.01 1.66 6.97
C GLU A 112 9.69 0.88 6.99
N ALA A 113 9.77 -0.42 7.28
CA ALA A 113 8.63 -1.34 7.20
C ALA A 113 7.38 -0.91 8.00
N TYR A 114 7.54 -0.12 9.07
CA TYR A 114 6.40 0.49 9.80
C TYR A 114 5.55 1.41 8.91
N ALA A 115 6.17 2.07 7.92
CA ALA A 115 5.45 2.84 6.91
C ALA A 115 4.67 1.92 5.96
N GLY A 116 5.08 0.66 5.82
CA GLY A 116 4.36 -0.38 5.08
C GLY A 116 3.00 -0.74 5.68
N GLU A 117 2.88 -0.81 7.02
CA GLU A 117 1.62 -1.09 7.71
C GLU A 117 0.58 0.03 7.47
N GLN A 118 0.99 1.29 7.64
CA GLN A 118 0.16 2.45 7.33
C GLN A 118 -0.18 2.52 5.83
N PHE A 119 0.75 2.11 4.96
CA PHE A 119 0.56 2.11 3.51
C PHE A 119 -0.46 1.05 3.05
N VAL A 120 -0.38 -0.16 3.60
CA VAL A 120 -1.33 -1.24 3.37
C VAL A 120 -2.73 -0.83 3.82
N GLY A 121 -2.87 -0.22 5.00
CA GLY A 121 -4.17 0.31 5.47
C GLY A 121 -4.72 1.44 4.60
N ASN A 122 -3.84 2.24 3.98
CA ASN A 122 -4.23 3.40 3.19
C ASN A 122 -4.58 3.10 1.71
N LYS A 123 -4.09 1.99 1.16
CA LYS A 123 -4.30 1.59 -0.25
C LYS A 123 -5.51 0.69 -0.46
N HIS A 124 -5.95 -0.02 0.57
CA HIS A 124 -7.14 -0.87 0.51
C HIS A 124 -8.36 -0.10 1.00
N ARG A 125 -8.59 1.10 0.49
CA ARG A 125 -9.79 1.87 0.79
C ARG A 125 -10.35 2.53 -0.45
N VAL A 126 -11.66 2.71 -0.45
CA VAL A 126 -12.34 3.65 -1.34
C VAL A 126 -12.65 4.90 -0.52
N ASP A 127 -12.25 6.07 -1.03
CA ASP A 127 -12.44 7.37 -0.37
C ASP A 127 -13.21 8.29 -1.34
N ILE A 128 -14.45 8.60 -1.00
CA ILE A 128 -15.37 9.41 -1.82
C ILE A 128 -15.63 10.71 -1.09
N ARG A 129 -15.15 11.82 -1.66
CA ARG A 129 -15.44 13.16 -1.15
C ARG A 129 -16.60 13.74 -1.93
N ARG A 130 -17.65 14.16 -1.23
CA ARG A 130 -18.85 14.74 -1.86
C ARG A 130 -18.52 15.97 -2.71
N SER A 131 -17.56 16.77 -2.27
CA SER A 131 -17.10 17.96 -3.01
C SER A 131 -16.35 17.66 -4.30
N GLU A 132 -15.83 16.43 -4.46
CA GLU A 132 -15.05 16.02 -5.63
C GLU A 132 -15.90 15.19 -6.60
N ASP A 133 -16.78 14.33 -6.09
CA ASP A 133 -17.70 13.49 -6.87
C ASP A 133 -19.03 13.29 -6.11
N GLU A 134 -19.93 14.26 -6.24
CA GLU A 134 -21.24 14.21 -5.59
C GLU A 134 -22.10 13.05 -6.13
N ALA A 135 -21.98 12.72 -7.42
CA ALA A 135 -22.74 11.63 -8.03
C ALA A 135 -22.34 10.28 -7.44
N ALA A 136 -21.04 10.02 -7.27
CA ALA A 136 -20.55 8.81 -6.59
C ALA A 136 -20.98 8.78 -5.12
N TYR A 137 -20.89 9.92 -4.42
CA TYR A 137 -21.33 10.02 -3.03
C TYR A 137 -22.82 9.65 -2.88
N VAL A 138 -23.70 10.23 -3.70
CA VAL A 138 -25.14 9.94 -3.67
C VAL A 138 -25.40 8.48 -4.03
N ALA A 139 -24.78 7.95 -5.08
CA ALA A 139 -24.97 6.55 -5.48
C ALA A 139 -24.59 5.55 -4.38
N VAL A 140 -23.48 5.80 -3.66
CA VAL A 140 -23.06 4.96 -2.55
C VAL A 140 -23.92 5.16 -1.31
N LEU A 141 -24.37 6.39 -1.04
CA LEU A 141 -25.31 6.67 0.05
C LEU A 141 -26.65 5.94 -0.15
N GLU A 142 -27.16 5.91 -1.38
CA GLU A 142 -28.35 5.13 -1.76
C GLU A 142 -28.20 3.65 -1.44
N ALA A 143 -27.04 3.06 -1.75
CA ALA A 143 -26.76 1.66 -1.42
C ALA A 143 -26.75 1.40 0.10
N LEU A 144 -26.37 2.40 0.90
CA LEU A 144 -26.27 2.30 2.36
C LEU A 144 -27.57 2.66 3.10
N LYS A 145 -28.61 3.13 2.38
CA LYS A 145 -29.91 3.50 2.96
C LYS A 145 -30.49 2.50 3.97
N PRO A 146 -30.40 1.17 3.76
CA PRO A 146 -30.96 0.22 4.72
C PRO A 146 -30.35 0.28 6.12
N PHE A 147 -29.16 0.88 6.28
CA PHE A 147 -28.51 1.08 7.58
C PHE A 147 -28.84 2.43 8.24
N LEU A 148 -29.63 3.27 7.58
CA LEU A 148 -29.88 4.64 8.00
C LEU A 148 -31.35 4.86 8.32
N SER A 149 -31.63 5.57 9.41
CA SER A 149 -32.98 6.06 9.68
C SER A 149 -33.30 7.28 8.81
N GLY A 150 -34.59 7.59 8.62
CA GLY A 150 -35.02 8.75 7.83
C GLY A 150 -34.42 10.07 8.33
N LEU A 151 -34.28 10.24 9.65
CA LEU A 151 -33.62 11.41 10.23
C LEU A 151 -32.13 11.49 9.88
N GLN A 152 -31.44 10.33 9.86
CA GLN A 152 -30.02 10.28 9.53
C GLN A 152 -29.78 10.59 8.05
N LEU A 153 -30.65 10.09 7.16
CA LEU A 153 -30.59 10.44 5.74
C LEU A 153 -30.80 11.93 5.52
N GLN A 154 -31.83 12.51 6.14
CA GLN A 154 -32.09 13.94 6.04
C GLN A 154 -30.89 14.79 6.49
N GLN A 155 -30.20 14.37 7.56
CA GLN A 155 -28.98 15.04 8.06
C GLN A 155 -27.78 14.92 7.10
N LEU A 156 -27.69 13.83 6.34
CA LEU A 156 -26.61 13.61 5.37
C LEU A 156 -26.88 14.33 4.04
N GLU A 157 -28.15 14.56 3.72
CA GLU A 157 -28.61 15.32 2.55
C GLU A 157 -28.53 16.83 2.80
N ASP A 158 -28.78 17.31 4.02
CA ASP A 158 -28.72 18.72 4.40
C ASP A 158 -27.28 19.24 4.50
N THR A 159 -26.86 19.98 3.48
CA THR A 159 -25.54 20.62 3.37
C THR A 159 -25.44 21.99 4.03
N THR A 160 -26.54 22.52 4.58
CA THR A 160 -26.66 23.91 5.04
C THR A 160 -26.85 24.07 6.55
N GLY A 161 -27.18 22.98 7.24
CA GLY A 161 -27.44 22.97 8.68
C GLY A 161 -26.19 23.21 9.57
N PRO A 162 -26.28 24.06 10.62
CA PRO A 162 -25.21 24.20 11.61
C PRO A 162 -25.09 22.90 12.43
N GLY A 163 -23.99 22.16 12.22
CA GLY A 163 -23.67 20.93 12.98
C GLY A 163 -23.62 19.64 12.15
N SER A 164 -24.09 19.66 10.89
CA SER A 164 -24.11 18.48 9.99
C SER A 164 -22.70 17.97 9.64
N HIS A 165 -21.69 18.84 9.72
CA HIS A 165 -20.34 18.61 9.20
C HIS A 165 -19.41 17.74 10.07
N HIS A 166 -19.79 17.40 11.31
CA HIS A 166 -18.86 16.77 12.27
C HIS A 166 -19.28 15.36 12.72
N ALA A 167 -20.44 14.86 12.30
CA ALA A 167 -20.89 13.52 12.67
C ALA A 167 -20.34 12.48 11.68
N VAL A 168 -19.41 11.65 12.15
CA VAL A 168 -18.97 10.43 11.45
C VAL A 168 -19.73 9.23 12.00
N ARG A 169 -20.34 8.46 11.12
CA ARG A 169 -21.08 7.23 11.43
C ARG A 169 -20.26 6.03 10.96
N LEU A 170 -20.15 5.02 11.81
CA LEU A 170 -19.58 3.73 11.44
C LEU A 170 -20.71 2.76 11.08
N LEU A 171 -20.69 2.24 9.86
CA LEU A 171 -21.57 1.18 9.40
C LEU A 171 -20.75 -0.10 9.19
N VAL A 172 -21.38 -1.24 9.41
CA VAL A 172 -20.79 -2.57 9.18
C VAL A 172 -21.65 -3.32 8.16
N PRO A 173 -21.53 -3.02 6.85
CA PRO A 173 -22.45 -3.57 5.87
C PRO A 173 -22.42 -5.10 5.77
N ALA A 174 -21.31 -5.74 6.18
CA ALA A 174 -21.13 -7.19 6.25
C ALA A 174 -22.21 -7.95 7.03
N VAL A 175 -22.97 -7.28 7.91
CA VAL A 175 -24.09 -7.93 8.63
C VAL A 175 -25.33 -8.16 7.75
N GLU A 176 -25.43 -7.49 6.59
CA GLU A 176 -26.53 -7.63 5.64
C GLU A 176 -25.99 -7.95 4.22
N PRO A 177 -25.94 -9.23 3.83
CA PRO A 177 -25.34 -9.66 2.56
C PRO A 177 -25.97 -9.03 1.32
N ALA A 178 -27.28 -8.73 1.35
CA ALA A 178 -27.96 -8.09 0.22
C ALA A 178 -27.44 -6.66 -0.01
N VAL A 179 -27.19 -5.91 1.07
CA VAL A 179 -26.64 -4.56 0.98
C VAL A 179 -25.18 -4.60 0.54
N MET A 180 -24.40 -5.57 1.03
CA MET A 180 -23.03 -5.79 0.54
C MET A 180 -22.97 -6.00 -0.96
N ALA A 181 -23.84 -6.84 -1.52
CA ALA A 181 -23.89 -7.09 -2.95
C ALA A 181 -24.24 -5.83 -3.76
N VAL A 182 -25.19 -5.02 -3.27
CA VAL A 182 -25.55 -3.74 -3.89
C VAL A 182 -24.39 -2.75 -3.82
N LEU A 183 -23.66 -2.71 -2.70
CA LEU A 183 -22.50 -1.85 -2.52
C LEU A 183 -21.34 -2.24 -3.45
N ASP A 184 -20.98 -3.53 -3.55
CA ASP A 184 -19.96 -4.06 -4.50
C ASP A 184 -20.33 -3.67 -5.95
N ALA A 185 -21.59 -3.90 -6.33
CA ALA A 185 -22.08 -3.60 -7.67
C ALA A 185 -22.08 -2.09 -7.97
N THR A 186 -22.39 -1.26 -6.97
CA THR A 186 -22.35 0.21 -7.08
C THR A 186 -20.91 0.69 -7.28
N LEU A 187 -19.98 0.25 -6.42
CA LEU A 187 -18.58 0.63 -6.49
C LEU A 187 -17.90 0.17 -7.79
N ALA A 188 -18.24 -1.01 -8.30
CA ALA A 188 -17.72 -1.53 -9.56
C ALA A 188 -18.13 -0.70 -10.81
N LYS A 189 -19.21 0.08 -10.71
CA LYS A 189 -19.73 0.94 -11.79
C LYS A 189 -19.21 2.38 -11.73
N LEU A 190 -18.51 2.77 -10.66
CA LEU A 190 -17.95 4.12 -10.54
C LEU A 190 -16.82 4.36 -11.55
N GLY A 191 -16.48 5.63 -11.75
CA GLY A 191 -15.35 6.05 -12.58
C GLY A 191 -13.99 5.76 -11.92
N ASN A 192 -12.92 6.04 -12.66
CA ASN A 192 -11.57 6.04 -12.11
C ASN A 192 -11.34 7.35 -11.32
N PRO A 193 -10.62 7.31 -10.18
CA PRO A 193 -9.85 6.19 -9.63
C PRO A 193 -10.66 5.20 -8.76
N LEU A 194 -11.88 5.54 -8.34
CA LEU A 194 -12.67 4.78 -7.35
C LEU A 194 -12.88 3.30 -7.73
N LYS A 195 -13.08 3.02 -9.02
CA LYS A 195 -13.20 1.65 -9.52
C LYS A 195 -11.93 0.82 -9.29
N TYR A 196 -10.75 1.42 -9.45
CA TYR A 196 -9.48 0.74 -9.21
C TYR A 196 -9.27 0.51 -7.71
N ASP A 197 -9.57 1.50 -6.88
CA ASP A 197 -9.47 1.39 -5.43
C ASP A 197 -10.39 0.27 -4.90
N HIS A 198 -11.61 0.18 -5.43
CA HIS A 198 -12.53 -0.92 -5.16
C HIS A 198 -11.94 -2.28 -5.57
N ALA A 199 -11.34 -2.38 -6.75
CA ALA A 199 -10.71 -3.62 -7.20
C ALA A 199 -9.53 -4.06 -6.30
N ILE A 200 -8.77 -3.11 -5.75
CA ILE A 200 -7.68 -3.38 -4.79
C ILE A 200 -8.24 -3.95 -3.49
N MET A 201 -9.31 -3.37 -2.94
CA MET A 201 -9.89 -3.83 -1.68
C MET A 201 -10.80 -5.06 -1.82
N ARG A 202 -11.09 -5.53 -3.03
CA ARG A 202 -12.11 -6.56 -3.31
C ARG A 202 -11.92 -7.85 -2.49
N ALA A 203 -10.68 -8.31 -2.33
CA ALA A 203 -10.38 -9.53 -1.57
C ALA A 203 -10.71 -9.43 -0.06
N GLY A 204 -10.83 -8.21 0.48
CA GLY A 204 -11.27 -7.95 1.85
C GLY A 204 -12.66 -7.33 1.95
N PHE A 205 -13.37 -7.18 0.82
CA PHE A 205 -14.59 -6.38 0.74
C PHE A 205 -15.65 -6.86 1.73
N ASP A 206 -15.84 -8.18 1.84
CA ASP A 206 -16.79 -8.83 2.75
C ASP A 206 -16.54 -8.56 4.25
N SER A 207 -15.40 -7.96 4.59
CA SER A 207 -15.03 -7.56 5.95
C SER A 207 -14.89 -6.03 6.09
N SER A 208 -15.54 -5.25 5.23
CA SER A 208 -15.38 -3.80 5.19
C SER A 208 -16.23 -3.05 6.22
N LEU A 209 -15.62 -1.98 6.74
CA LEU A 209 -16.26 -0.93 7.49
C LEU A 209 -16.51 0.28 6.60
N VAL A 210 -17.61 0.98 6.84
CA VAL A 210 -17.93 2.24 6.17
C VAL A 210 -17.98 3.37 7.19
N TYR A 211 -17.20 4.42 6.94
CA TYR A 211 -17.21 5.67 7.67
C TYR A 211 -17.96 6.70 6.84
N LEU A 212 -19.13 7.11 7.30
CA LEU A 212 -20.06 7.97 6.59
C LEU A 212 -20.21 9.31 7.31
N SER A 213 -20.00 10.40 6.59
CA SER A 213 -20.23 11.77 7.03
C SER A 213 -20.89 12.55 5.90
N CYS A 214 -21.43 13.75 6.18
CA CYS A 214 -22.02 14.58 5.12
C CYS A 214 -20.98 15.01 4.05
N GLY A 215 -19.70 15.04 4.40
CA GLY A 215 -18.61 15.48 3.53
C GLY A 215 -17.98 14.36 2.71
N GLY A 216 -18.18 13.09 3.10
CA GLY A 216 -17.59 11.97 2.40
C GLY A 216 -17.84 10.61 3.03
N ILE A 217 -17.51 9.58 2.24
CA ILE A 217 -17.65 8.16 2.55
C ILE A 217 -16.29 7.50 2.39
N GLN A 218 -15.83 6.81 3.43
CA GLN A 218 -14.64 5.97 3.38
C GLN A 218 -15.01 4.51 3.63
N ILE A 219 -14.55 3.61 2.76
CA ILE A 219 -14.81 2.17 2.85
C ILE A 219 -13.46 1.45 2.92
N ARG A 220 -13.25 0.58 3.92
CA ARG A 220 -11.99 -0.17 4.09
C ARG A 220 -12.22 -1.51 4.78
N PRO A 221 -11.47 -2.57 4.44
CA PRO A 221 -11.51 -3.83 5.16
C PRO A 221 -10.97 -3.66 6.59
N ILE A 222 -11.48 -4.46 7.53
CA ILE A 222 -10.96 -4.52 8.90
C ILE A 222 -9.49 -4.99 8.86
N ILE A 223 -9.21 -6.01 8.04
CA ILE A 223 -7.86 -6.54 7.80
C ILE A 223 -7.59 -6.43 6.30
N PRO A 224 -6.62 -5.60 5.87
CA PRO A 224 -6.24 -5.52 4.47
C PRO A 224 -5.77 -6.90 3.93
N PRO A 225 -6.23 -7.33 2.74
CA PRO A 225 -5.93 -8.65 2.18
C PRO A 225 -4.51 -8.74 1.60
N THR A 226 -3.48 -8.54 2.43
CA THR A 226 -2.07 -8.60 2.00
C THR A 226 -1.58 -10.01 1.67
N SER A 227 -2.26 -11.04 2.15
CA SER A 227 -1.93 -12.46 1.88
C SER A 227 -2.06 -12.83 0.40
N ASP A 228 -2.93 -12.15 -0.35
CA ASP A 228 -3.17 -12.42 -1.77
C ASP A 228 -2.15 -11.72 -2.68
N ASN A 229 -1.30 -10.87 -2.11
CA ASN A 229 -0.27 -10.19 -2.85
C ASN A 229 0.86 -11.16 -3.23
N LYS A 230 0.84 -11.67 -4.46
CA LYS A 230 1.81 -12.67 -4.93
C LYS A 230 3.26 -12.21 -4.81
N VAL A 231 3.56 -10.93 -5.09
CA VAL A 231 4.92 -10.39 -4.99
C VAL A 231 5.42 -10.48 -3.55
N PHE A 232 4.57 -10.15 -2.58
CA PHE A 232 4.89 -10.25 -1.16
C PHE A 232 4.92 -11.71 -0.70
N ALA A 233 3.84 -12.46 -0.90
CA ALA A 233 3.64 -13.81 -0.38
C ALA A 233 4.62 -14.83 -0.97
N GLN A 234 4.96 -14.71 -2.25
CA GLN A 234 5.83 -15.64 -2.97
C GLN A 234 7.30 -15.21 -2.99
N ALA A 235 7.63 -14.05 -2.40
CA ALA A 235 9.03 -13.70 -2.18
C ALA A 235 9.70 -14.78 -1.31
N ARG A 236 10.82 -15.35 -1.78
CA ARG A 236 11.51 -16.41 -1.02
C ARG A 236 12.08 -15.92 0.29
N GLN A 237 12.50 -14.65 0.34
CA GLN A 237 12.94 -13.99 1.56
C GLN A 237 12.48 -12.53 1.57
N ARG A 238 12.04 -12.07 2.74
CA ARG A 238 11.63 -10.70 3.03
C ARG A 238 12.49 -10.16 4.16
N ILE A 239 13.14 -9.02 3.94
CA ILE A 239 13.96 -8.34 4.93
C ILE A 239 13.30 -7.00 5.26
N TYR A 240 13.07 -6.75 6.55
CA TYR A 240 12.43 -5.53 7.04
C TYR A 240 13.46 -4.67 7.79
N LEU A 241 13.72 -3.46 7.29
CA LEU A 241 14.71 -2.55 7.87
C LEU A 241 14.02 -1.57 8.82
N PHE A 242 14.39 -1.62 10.10
CA PHE A 242 13.86 -0.77 11.15
C PHE A 242 14.91 0.23 11.66
N ALA A 243 14.44 1.40 12.10
CA ALA A 243 15.24 2.34 12.88
C ALA A 243 14.67 2.31 14.27
N ILE A 244 15.56 2.27 15.25
CA ILE A 244 15.20 2.70 16.59
C ILE A 244 15.94 4.00 16.84
N LEU A 245 15.21 5.01 17.32
CA LEU A 245 15.82 6.19 17.91
C LEU A 245 16.66 5.68 19.09
N GLY A 246 17.98 5.71 18.95
CA GLY A 246 18.87 5.39 20.06
C GLY A 246 18.43 6.22 21.26
N VAL A 247 18.21 5.56 22.40
CA VAL A 247 17.96 6.23 23.67
C VAL A 247 19.13 7.21 23.84
N SER A 248 18.87 8.49 23.62
CA SER A 248 19.84 9.54 23.87
C SER A 248 20.12 9.46 25.36
N GLY A 249 21.33 9.02 25.69
CA GLY A 249 21.75 8.83 27.07
C GLY A 249 21.46 10.08 27.88
N GLU A 250 20.87 9.87 29.06
CA GLU A 250 20.93 10.82 30.15
C GLU A 250 22.41 11.17 30.37
N SER A 251 22.77 12.42 30.04
CA SER A 251 24.00 13.00 30.56
C SER A 251 23.81 13.18 32.06
N LYS A 252 24.55 12.39 32.83
CA LYS A 252 24.83 12.64 34.25
C LYS A 252 25.46 14.01 34.45
#